data_AF-A0A0F9I1U8-F1
#
_entry.id   AF-A0A0F9I1U8-F1
#
_cell.length_a   1.000
_cell.length_b   1.000
_cell.length_c   1.000
_cell.angle_alpha   90.00
_cell.angle_beta   90.00
_cell.angle_gamma   90.00
#
_symmetry.space_group_name_H-M   'P 1'
#
loop_
_entity.id
_entity.type
_entity.pdbx_description
1 polymer ?
#
loop_
_entity_poly.entity_id
_entity_poly.type
_entity_poly.pdbx_seq_one_letter_code
_entity_poly.pdbx_strand_id
1 'polypeptide(L)'
;DANGDGEPSFSTMIADAHPTLSFFLETVGSSGRSDSLFIMGRSLGSHSAVELAFHHREHLRGLIVESGAPNVARLARRFGLVSEQLAALEQAASARIQSIDLPALIIHGERDSLIPVAEAIAFHEEIGSNEKRLVVIPGADHNNIMLVGAEQYFSEVRDFVSRNSG
;
A
#
# COMPACT_ATOMS: atom_id res chain seq x y z
N ASP A 1 -9.20 -2.22 -24.28
CA ASP A 1 -9.93 -3.50 -24.26
C ASP A 1 -9.74 -4.17 -22.90
N ALA A 2 -10.76 -4.09 -22.05
CA ALA A 2 -10.79 -4.77 -20.75
C ALA A 2 -11.82 -5.89 -20.81
N ASN A 3 -11.49 -6.96 -21.55
CA ASN A 3 -12.26 -8.19 -21.51
C ASN A 3 -11.80 -8.97 -20.28
N GLY A 4 -12.67 -9.07 -19.28
CA GLY A 4 -12.45 -9.78 -18.01
C GLY A 4 -12.49 -11.30 -18.16
N ASP A 5 -11.81 -11.85 -19.17
CA ASP A 5 -11.78 -13.28 -19.49
C ASP A 5 -10.69 -14.04 -18.71
N GLY A 6 -9.89 -13.32 -17.89
CA GLY A 6 -8.86 -13.90 -17.03
C GLY A 6 -9.43 -14.39 -15.70
N GLU A 7 -8.90 -15.49 -15.16
CA GLU A 7 -9.27 -15.90 -13.80
C GLU A 7 -8.72 -14.90 -12.76
N PRO A 8 -9.56 -14.42 -11.83
CA PRO A 8 -9.12 -13.52 -10.78
C PRO A 8 -8.12 -14.23 -9.87
N SER A 9 -6.91 -13.69 -9.79
CA SER A 9 -5.83 -14.21 -8.94
C SER A 9 -5.06 -13.07 -8.31
N PHE A 10 -4.37 -13.36 -7.20
CA PHE A 10 -3.50 -12.37 -6.55
C PHE A 10 -2.39 -11.87 -7.49
N SER A 11 -1.82 -12.76 -8.30
CA SER A 11 -0.80 -12.42 -9.30
C SER A 11 -1.34 -11.55 -10.44
N THR A 12 -2.55 -11.83 -10.93
CA THR A 12 -3.16 -11.02 -12.00
C THR A 12 -3.53 -9.63 -11.48
N MET A 13 -4.05 -9.51 -10.25
CA MET A 13 -4.30 -8.21 -9.60
C MET A 13 -3.05 -7.33 -9.49
N ILE A 14 -1.89 -7.91 -9.16
CA ILE A 14 -0.62 -7.17 -9.10
C ILE A 14 -0.16 -6.80 -10.52
N ALA A 15 -0.20 -7.75 -11.46
CA ALA A 15 0.23 -7.52 -12.84
C ALA A 15 -0.57 -6.41 -13.53
N ASP A 16 -1.89 -6.38 -13.33
CA ASP A 16 -2.80 -5.39 -13.94
C ASP A 16 -2.61 -3.97 -13.40
N ALA A 17 -1.94 -3.81 -12.25
CA ALA A 17 -1.65 -2.50 -11.68
C ALA A 17 -0.69 -1.69 -12.57
N HIS A 18 0.28 -2.34 -13.21
CA HIS A 18 1.27 -1.69 -14.07
C HIS A 18 0.65 -1.03 -15.32
N PRO A 19 -0.09 -1.74 -16.20
CA PRO A 19 -0.70 -1.12 -17.36
C PRO A 19 -1.75 -0.07 -16.98
N THR A 20 -2.43 -0.25 -15.84
CA THR A 20 -3.35 0.76 -15.31
C THR A 20 -2.63 2.07 -14.97
N LEU A 21 -1.47 1.99 -14.30
CA LEU A 21 -0.64 3.17 -14.00
C LEU A 21 -0.11 3.82 -15.28
N SER A 22 0.41 3.04 -16.23
CA SER A 22 0.91 3.57 -17.51
C SER A 22 -0.18 4.33 -18.27
N PHE A 23 -1.37 3.75 -18.39
CA PHE A 23 -2.51 4.40 -19.05
C PHE A 23 -2.91 5.71 -18.34
N PHE A 24 -2.91 5.71 -17.00
CA PHE A 24 -3.18 6.91 -16.22
C PHE A 24 -2.13 8.00 -16.46
N LEU A 25 -0.84 7.64 -16.43
CA LEU A 25 0.26 8.57 -16.68
C LEU A 25 0.23 9.15 -18.09
N GLU A 26 -0.10 8.35 -19.10
CA GLU A 26 -0.30 8.83 -20.48
C GLU A 26 -1.47 9.82 -20.56
N THR A 27 -2.58 9.50 -19.90
CA THR A 27 -3.78 10.36 -19.88
C THR A 27 -3.51 11.68 -19.15
N VAL A 28 -2.89 11.65 -17.97
CA VAL A 28 -2.64 12.84 -17.15
C VAL A 28 -1.44 13.64 -17.64
N GLY A 29 -0.41 12.99 -18.19
CA GLY A 29 0.73 13.63 -18.84
C GLY A 29 0.30 14.52 -20.00
N SER A 30 -0.75 14.13 -20.74
CA SER A 30 -1.37 14.97 -21.78
C SER A 30 -2.06 16.23 -21.25
N SER A 31 -2.32 16.30 -19.94
CA SER A 31 -2.99 17.42 -19.25
C SER A 31 -2.05 18.32 -18.43
N GLY A 32 -0.74 18.03 -18.40
CA GLY A 32 0.27 18.85 -17.72
C GLY A 32 0.25 18.79 -16.18
N ARG A 33 -0.38 17.75 -15.59
CA ARG A 33 -0.55 17.59 -14.13
C ARG A 33 0.33 16.48 -13.50
N SER A 34 1.42 16.10 -14.16
CA SER A 34 2.17 14.87 -13.84
C SER A 34 3.06 14.93 -12.59
N ASP A 35 3.21 16.08 -11.93
CA ASP A 35 4.30 16.28 -10.96
C ASP A 35 3.95 15.90 -9.50
N SER A 36 2.70 15.51 -9.24
CA SER A 36 2.20 15.26 -7.89
C SER A 36 1.35 13.98 -7.77
N LEU A 37 1.84 12.86 -8.30
CA LEU A 37 1.12 11.59 -8.20
C LEU A 37 1.42 10.87 -6.87
N PHE A 38 0.36 10.45 -6.19
CA PHE A 38 0.43 9.59 -5.02
C PHE A 38 -0.29 8.29 -5.33
N ILE A 39 0.25 7.17 -4.83
CA ILE A 39 -0.41 5.87 -4.95
C ILE A 39 -0.98 5.47 -3.59
N MET A 40 -2.20 4.93 -3.61
CA MET A 40 -2.87 4.44 -2.41
C MET A 40 -3.38 3.03 -2.63
N GLY A 41 -3.16 2.15 -1.65
CA GLY A 41 -3.70 0.80 -1.63
C GLY A 41 -4.40 0.52 -0.31
N ARG A 42 -5.53 -0.21 -0.37
CA ARG A 42 -6.30 -0.65 0.79
C ARG A 42 -6.35 -2.17 0.85
N SER A 43 -6.10 -2.77 2.02
CA SER A 43 -6.21 -4.21 2.23
C SER A 43 -5.38 -4.98 1.18
N LEU A 44 -5.99 -5.83 0.35
CA LEU A 44 -5.31 -6.50 -0.77
C LEU A 44 -4.64 -5.53 -1.75
N GLY A 45 -5.27 -4.39 -2.04
CA GLY A 45 -4.75 -3.37 -2.95
C GLY A 45 -3.44 -2.72 -2.47
N SER A 46 -3.10 -2.87 -1.19
CA SER A 46 -1.80 -2.43 -0.64
C SER A 46 -0.63 -3.12 -1.35
N HIS A 47 -0.78 -4.39 -1.75
CA HIS A 47 0.27 -5.12 -2.45
C HIS A 47 0.53 -4.55 -3.85
N SER A 48 -0.53 -4.20 -4.58
CA SER A 48 -0.41 -3.50 -5.86
C SER A 48 0.22 -2.12 -5.69
N ALA A 49 -0.17 -1.36 -4.65
CA ALA A 49 0.42 -0.05 -4.39
C ALA A 49 1.92 -0.13 -4.05
N VAL A 50 2.34 -1.16 -3.29
CA VAL A 50 3.75 -1.44 -2.98
C VAL A 50 4.54 -1.86 -4.22
N GLU A 51 3.97 -2.74 -5.05
CA GLU A 51 4.61 -3.14 -6.31
C GLU A 51 4.84 -1.92 -7.21
N LEU A 52 3.83 -1.05 -7.35
CA LEU A 52 3.96 0.18 -8.12
C LEU A 52 4.96 1.15 -7.50
N ALA A 53 4.96 1.31 -6.18
CA ALA A 53 5.93 2.14 -5.46
C ALA A 53 7.37 1.65 -5.66
N PHE A 54 7.59 0.33 -5.72
CA PHE A 54 8.90 -0.25 -5.98
C PHE A 54 9.36 -0.05 -7.43
N HIS A 55 8.45 -0.20 -8.40
CA HIS A 55 8.81 -0.19 -9.83
C HIS A 55 8.77 1.17 -10.51
N HIS A 56 7.99 2.13 -10.01
CA HIS A 56 7.72 3.41 -10.68
C HIS A 56 7.97 4.62 -9.77
N ARG A 57 8.93 4.51 -8.84
CA ARG A 57 9.21 5.53 -7.82
C ARG A 57 9.49 6.91 -8.40
N GLU A 58 10.08 7.00 -9.58
CA GLU A 58 10.38 8.23 -10.30
C GLU A 58 9.13 9.04 -10.70
N HIS A 59 7.98 8.38 -10.73
CA HIS A 59 6.69 8.98 -11.06
C HIS A 59 5.83 9.27 -9.83
N LEU A 60 6.29 8.93 -8.63
CA LEU A 60 5.48 8.95 -7.41
C LEU A 60 6.08 9.91 -6.37
N ARG A 61 5.21 10.62 -5.67
CA ARG A 61 5.54 11.53 -4.57
C ARG A 61 5.26 10.94 -3.19
N GLY A 62 4.54 9.82 -3.14
CA GLY A 62 4.31 9.10 -1.90
C GLY A 62 3.40 7.89 -2.04
N LEU A 63 3.48 7.03 -1.03
CA LEU A 63 2.71 5.80 -0.88
C LEU A 63 1.77 5.92 0.33
N ILE A 64 0.49 5.62 0.14
CA ILE A 64 -0.49 5.50 1.23
C ILE A 64 -0.97 4.05 1.31
N VAL A 65 -0.87 3.44 2.50
CA VAL A 65 -1.33 2.07 2.76
C VAL A 65 -2.41 2.10 3.83
N GLU A 66 -3.61 1.61 3.51
CA GLU A 66 -4.72 1.46 4.46
C GLU A 66 -4.99 -0.02 4.76
N SER A 67 -5.05 -0.40 6.04
CA SER A 67 -5.41 -1.76 6.46
C SER A 67 -4.56 -2.84 5.77
N GLY A 68 -3.30 -2.55 5.47
CA GLY A 68 -2.40 -3.42 4.71
C GLY A 68 -1.47 -4.24 5.61
N ALA A 69 -0.90 -5.30 5.04
CA ALA A 69 0.23 -6.01 5.62
C ALA A 69 1.46 -5.83 4.73
N PRO A 70 2.69 -5.98 5.27
CA PRO A 70 3.92 -5.85 4.49
C PRO A 70 3.93 -6.82 3.30
N ASN A 71 3.58 -8.07 3.54
CA ASN A 71 3.52 -9.06 2.46
C ASN A 71 2.53 -10.18 2.79
N VAL A 72 2.03 -10.80 1.72
CA VAL A 72 1.07 -11.90 1.80
C VAL A 72 1.66 -13.14 2.49
N ALA A 73 2.98 -13.33 2.44
CA ALA A 73 3.64 -14.47 3.06
C ALA A 73 3.57 -14.41 4.59
N ARG A 74 3.71 -13.21 5.19
CA ARG A 74 3.50 -12.99 6.64
C ARG A 74 2.08 -13.31 7.07
N LEU A 75 1.08 -12.90 6.29
CA LEU A 75 -0.32 -13.25 6.54
C LEU A 75 -0.54 -14.76 6.44
N ALA A 76 -0.06 -15.40 5.38
CA ALA A 76 -0.16 -16.85 5.21
C ALA A 76 0.47 -17.61 6.40
N ARG A 77 1.64 -17.18 6.88
CA ARG A 77 2.27 -17.72 8.10
C ARG A 77 1.43 -17.53 9.34
N ARG A 78 0.77 -16.37 9.49
CA ARG A 78 -0.17 -16.10 10.59
C ARG A 78 -1.34 -17.10 10.60
N PHE A 79 -1.79 -17.54 9.43
CA PHE A 79 -2.81 -18.58 9.26
C PHE A 79 -2.27 -20.02 9.35
N GLY A 80 -1.01 -20.20 9.75
CA GLY A 80 -0.42 -21.53 9.96
C GLY A 80 0.16 -22.18 8.69
N LEU A 81 0.18 -21.47 7.57
CA LEU A 81 0.85 -21.94 6.36
C LEU A 81 2.35 -21.70 6.52
N VAL A 82 3.15 -22.76 6.52
CA VAL A 82 4.60 -22.67 6.64
C VAL A 82 5.26 -23.53 5.57
N SER A 83 6.20 -22.95 4.83
CA SER A 83 7.06 -23.66 3.89
C SER A 83 8.34 -22.85 3.64
N GLU A 84 9.39 -23.50 3.17
CA GLU A 84 10.63 -22.80 2.77
C GLU A 84 10.38 -21.81 1.64
N GLN A 85 9.48 -22.15 0.70
CA GLN A 85 9.09 -21.26 -0.38
C GLN A 85 8.40 -20.00 0.15
N LEU A 86 7.55 -20.15 1.18
CA LEU A 86 6.88 -19.02 1.81
C LEU A 86 7.87 -18.12 2.54
N ALA A 87 8.84 -18.71 3.24
CA ALA A 87 9.90 -17.96 3.92
C ALA A 87 10.79 -17.19 2.91
N ALA A 88 11.13 -17.79 1.78
CA ALA A 88 11.87 -17.13 0.71
C ALA A 88 11.07 -15.98 0.09
N LEU A 89 9.75 -16.18 -0.12
CA LEU A 89 8.86 -15.14 -0.63
C LEU A 89 8.74 -13.96 0.35
N GLU A 90 8.63 -14.25 1.65
CA GLU A 90 8.62 -13.24 2.71
C GLU A 90 9.90 -12.40 2.66
N GLN A 91 11.08 -13.04 2.64
CA GLN A 91 12.36 -12.33 2.57
C GLN A 91 12.49 -11.46 1.31
N ALA A 92 12.10 -11.98 0.15
CA ALA A 92 12.15 -11.22 -1.10
C ALA A 92 11.19 -10.01 -1.07
N ALA A 93 9.98 -10.18 -0.54
CA ALA A 93 9.03 -9.08 -0.38
C ALA A 93 9.56 -8.04 0.63
N SER A 94 10.17 -8.50 1.72
CA SER A 94 10.78 -7.62 2.71
C SER A 94 11.92 -6.78 2.15
N ALA A 95 12.81 -7.38 1.35
CA ALA A 95 13.86 -6.65 0.66
C ALA A 95 13.30 -5.57 -0.28
N ARG A 96 12.18 -5.85 -0.97
CA ARG A 96 11.50 -4.84 -1.81
C ARG A 96 10.99 -3.67 -0.97
N ILE A 97 10.26 -3.95 0.11
CA ILE A 97 9.70 -2.90 0.99
C ILE A 97 10.80 -2.02 1.59
N GLN A 98 11.90 -2.62 2.02
CA GLN A 98 13.08 -1.92 2.54
C GLN A 98 13.77 -1.04 1.51
N SER A 99 13.58 -1.27 0.22
CA SER A 99 14.15 -0.45 -0.86
C SER A 99 13.28 0.72 -1.29
N ILE A 100 12.01 0.78 -0.82
CA ILE A 100 11.10 1.89 -1.12
C ILE A 100 11.47 3.09 -0.24
N ASP A 101 11.98 4.14 -0.86
CA ASP A 101 12.45 5.39 -0.23
C ASP A 101 11.44 6.54 -0.29
N LEU A 102 10.30 6.34 -0.97
CA LEU A 102 9.21 7.32 -1.08
C LEU A 102 8.63 7.71 0.28
N PRO A 103 8.17 8.95 0.49
CA PRO A 103 7.34 9.30 1.64
C PRO A 103 6.17 8.32 1.79
N ALA A 104 5.89 7.88 3.02
CA ALA A 104 4.92 6.83 3.28
C ALA A 104 3.95 7.17 4.42
N LEU A 105 2.66 6.97 4.17
CA LEU A 105 1.61 7.06 5.19
C LEU A 105 0.93 5.70 5.32
N ILE A 106 0.97 5.14 6.53
CA ILE A 106 0.33 3.86 6.86
C ILE A 106 -0.82 4.17 7.82
N ILE A 107 -2.05 3.82 7.43
CA ILE A 107 -3.27 4.04 8.20
C ILE A 107 -3.87 2.68 8.55
N HIS A 108 -4.21 2.45 9.82
CA HIS A 108 -4.73 1.16 10.27
C HIS A 108 -5.77 1.29 11.37
N GLY A 109 -6.71 0.35 11.44
CA GLY A 109 -7.68 0.28 12.54
C GLY A 109 -7.06 -0.37 13.78
N GLU A 110 -7.23 0.23 14.96
CA GLU A 110 -6.70 -0.32 16.23
C GLU A 110 -7.17 -1.76 16.49
N ARG A 111 -8.43 -2.05 16.13
CA ARG A 111 -9.14 -3.31 16.41
C ARG A 111 -9.41 -4.10 15.14
N ASP A 112 -8.59 -3.92 14.11
CA ASP A 112 -8.70 -4.63 12.85
C ASP A 112 -8.68 -6.15 13.08
N SER A 113 -9.84 -6.76 12.82
CA SER A 113 -10.14 -8.17 13.03
C SER A 113 -9.58 -9.09 11.95
N LEU A 114 -9.20 -8.54 10.79
CA LEU A 114 -8.71 -9.29 9.63
C LEU A 114 -7.19 -9.22 9.52
N ILE A 115 -6.63 -8.02 9.67
CA ILE A 115 -5.20 -7.75 9.60
C ILE A 115 -4.83 -7.05 10.91
N PRO A 116 -4.20 -7.74 11.88
CA PRO A 116 -3.88 -7.14 13.16
C PRO A 116 -3.01 -5.88 13.01
N VAL A 117 -3.20 -4.87 13.87
CA VAL A 117 -2.41 -3.62 13.85
C VAL A 117 -0.89 -3.83 13.91
N ALA A 118 -0.44 -4.96 14.46
CA ALA A 118 0.97 -5.37 14.45
C ALA A 118 1.56 -5.46 13.03
N GLU A 119 0.73 -5.75 12.01
CA GLU A 119 1.16 -5.77 10.61
C GLU A 119 1.49 -4.37 10.10
N ALA A 120 0.69 -3.36 10.45
CA ALA A 120 0.98 -1.97 10.10
C ALA A 120 2.20 -1.41 10.84
N ILE A 121 2.41 -1.81 12.11
CA ILE A 121 3.62 -1.48 12.86
C ILE A 121 4.85 -2.07 12.16
N ALA A 122 4.81 -3.37 11.84
CA ALA A 122 5.89 -4.02 11.12
C ALA A 122 6.15 -3.37 9.76
N PHE A 123 5.09 -3.02 9.01
CA PHE A 123 5.23 -2.26 7.76
C PHE A 123 6.00 -0.97 7.97
N HIS A 124 5.56 -0.17 8.95
CA HIS A 124 6.18 1.11 9.25
C HIS A 124 7.66 0.95 9.65
N GLU A 125 8.00 -0.09 10.41
CA GLU A 125 9.40 -0.36 10.77
C GLU A 125 10.23 -0.77 9.54
N GLU A 126 9.66 -1.59 8.68
CA GLU A 126 10.33 -2.26 7.56
C GLU A 126 10.52 -1.38 6.32
N ILE A 127 9.61 -0.45 6.03
CA ILE A 127 9.73 0.41 4.85
C ILE A 127 10.98 1.29 4.91
N GLY A 128 11.71 1.35 3.78
CA GLY A 128 12.97 2.08 3.62
C GLY A 128 12.86 3.62 3.63
N SER A 129 11.64 4.13 3.75
CA SER A 129 11.36 5.56 3.74
C SER A 129 11.93 6.27 4.97
N ASN A 130 12.59 7.40 4.73
CA ASN A 130 13.01 8.32 5.80
C ASN A 130 11.87 9.24 6.26
N GLU A 131 10.81 9.36 5.47
CA GLU A 131 9.63 10.18 5.76
C GLU A 131 8.40 9.28 5.84
N LYS A 132 8.27 8.58 6.96
CA LYS A 132 7.19 7.62 7.20
C LYS A 132 6.36 7.97 8.42
N ARG A 133 5.06 7.70 8.32
CA ARG A 133 4.10 7.93 9.42
C ARG A 133 3.15 6.74 9.54
N LEU A 134 2.97 6.28 10.78
CA LEU A 134 1.91 5.34 11.15
C LEU A 134 0.78 6.09 11.87
N VAL A 135 -0.45 5.88 11.39
CA VAL A 135 -1.69 6.42 11.96
C VAL A 135 -2.57 5.24 12.34
N VAL A 136 -2.72 5.01 13.63
CA VAL A 136 -3.69 4.05 14.15
C VAL A 136 -4.97 4.80 14.52
N ILE A 137 -6.10 4.39 13.94
CA ILE A 137 -7.42 4.95 14.23
C ILE A 137 -8.03 4.20 15.42
N PRO A 138 -8.19 4.85 16.60
CA PRO A 138 -8.68 4.19 17.80
C PRO A 138 -10.08 3.61 17.63
N GLY A 139 -10.32 2.41 18.14
CA GLY A 139 -11.62 1.74 18.06
C GLY A 139 -12.07 1.26 16.68
N ALA A 140 -11.34 1.59 15.61
CA ALA A 140 -11.68 1.17 14.26
C ALA A 140 -11.29 -0.29 13.98
N ASP A 141 -12.12 -0.95 13.19
CA ASP A 141 -11.93 -2.27 12.58
C ASP A 141 -11.64 -2.12 11.07
N HIS A 142 -11.32 -3.21 10.38
CA HIS A 142 -10.85 -3.25 9.00
C HIS A 142 -11.68 -2.45 7.99
N ASN A 143 -13.01 -2.47 8.17
CA ASN A 143 -13.98 -1.95 7.21
C ASN A 143 -14.69 -0.67 7.68
N ASN A 144 -14.35 -0.14 8.85
CA ASN A 144 -15.04 1.02 9.41
C ASN A 144 -14.10 2.18 9.79
N ILE A 145 -12.83 2.15 9.37
CA ILE A 145 -11.83 3.21 9.64
C ILE A 145 -12.39 4.60 9.37
N MET A 146 -12.93 4.84 8.17
CA MET A 146 -13.50 6.14 7.83
C MET A 146 -14.79 6.45 8.60
N LEU A 147 -15.58 5.44 9.01
CA LEU A 147 -16.78 5.67 9.81
C LEU A 147 -16.44 6.11 11.24
N VAL A 148 -15.40 5.50 11.83
CA VAL A 148 -14.99 5.72 13.22
C VAL A 148 -14.07 6.95 13.34
N GLY A 149 -13.19 7.17 12.38
CA GLY A 149 -12.11 8.17 12.46
C GLY A 149 -11.98 9.08 11.26
N ALA A 150 -13.09 9.42 10.58
CA ALA A 150 -13.09 10.27 9.37
C ALA A 150 -12.20 11.51 9.51
N GLU A 151 -12.35 12.25 10.62
CA GLU A 151 -11.63 13.51 10.84
C GLU A 151 -10.11 13.29 10.84
N GLN A 152 -9.63 12.36 11.68
CA GLN A 152 -8.22 12.01 11.75
C GLN A 152 -7.74 11.47 10.39
N TYR A 153 -8.46 10.53 9.79
CA TYR A 153 -8.11 9.94 8.49
C TYR A 153 -7.88 11.01 7.41
N PHE A 154 -8.85 11.89 7.19
CA PHE A 154 -8.76 12.90 6.14
C PHE A 154 -7.78 14.03 6.47
N SER A 155 -7.59 14.35 7.76
CA SER A 155 -6.56 15.30 8.17
C SER A 155 -5.17 14.76 7.84
N GLU A 156 -4.92 13.50 8.18
CA GLU A 156 -3.64 12.82 7.97
C GLU A 156 -3.30 12.69 6.48
N VAL A 157 -4.27 12.30 5.66
CA VAL A 157 -4.10 12.24 4.20
C VAL A 157 -3.83 13.63 3.61
N ARG A 158 -4.58 14.67 4.02
CA ARG A 158 -4.34 16.04 3.54
C ARG A 158 -2.96 16.54 3.92
N ASP A 159 -2.57 16.36 5.17
CA ASP A 159 -1.27 16.83 5.67
C ASP A 159 -0.14 16.12 4.94
N PHE A 160 -0.26 14.81 4.74
CA PHE A 160 0.71 14.01 4.01
C PHE A 160 0.86 14.47 2.56
N VAL A 161 -0.25 14.60 1.82
CA VAL A 161 -0.22 15.07 0.43
C VAL A 161 0.36 16.48 0.36
N SER A 162 -0.12 17.40 1.20
CA SER A 162 0.30 18.82 1.15
C SER A 162 1.80 18.99 1.43
N ARG A 163 2.38 18.22 2.34
CA ARG A 163 3.83 18.25 2.64
C ARG A 163 4.68 17.71 1.49
N ASN A 164 4.12 16.82 0.67
CA ASN A 164 4.85 16.07 -0.34
C ASN A 164 4.50 16.47 -1.78
N SER A 165 3.60 17.45 -2.00
CA SER A 165 3.19 17.90 -3.33
C SER A 165 4.24 18.76 -4.06
N GLY A 166 5.22 19.34 -3.36
CA GLY A 166 6.18 20.29 -3.95
C GLY A 166 5.67 21.72 -3.96
#